data_AF-A0A923BVM7-F1
#
_entry.id   AF-A0A923BVM7-F1
#
_cell.length_a   1.000
_cell.length_b   1.000
_cell.length_c   1.000
_cell.angle_alpha   90.00
_cell.angle_beta   90.00
_cell.angle_gamma   90.00
#
_symmetry.space_group_name_H-M   'P 1'
#
loop_
_entity.id
_entity.type
_entity.pdbx_description
1 polymer ?
#
loop_
_entity_poly.entity_id
_entity_poly.type
_entity_poly.pdbx_seq_one_letter_code
_entity_poly.pdbx_strand_id
1 'polypeptide(L)'
;MAKLKHLVLSKLTFDGKDYGPAEDEKTIVLDEKIAGPLVDAGVLSEGAVVAAPEGEERSAALVEFFKTLAMGDFTAAGGLRAEAKRRAIAAIGFEPTDEELRDAAKAFAEAQASA
;
A
#
# COMPACT_ATOMS: atom_id res chain seq x y z
N MET A 1 11.77 2.78 -12.38
CA MET A 1 12.73 2.91 -11.25
C MET A 1 12.33 1.88 -10.22
N ALA A 2 13.29 1.24 -9.54
CA ALA A 2 12.97 0.24 -8.54
C ALA A 2 12.44 0.95 -7.28
N LYS A 3 11.25 0.56 -6.82
CA LYS A 3 10.69 1.00 -5.54
C LYS A 3 11.28 0.12 -4.43
N LEU A 4 11.80 0.73 -3.37
CA LEU A 4 12.40 0.02 -2.23
C LEU A 4 11.53 0.26 -0.98
N LYS A 5 11.36 -0.78 -0.15
CA LYS A 5 10.71 -0.70 1.16
C LYS A 5 11.76 -0.36 2.19
N HIS A 6 11.64 0.84 2.74
CA HIS A 6 12.50 1.36 3.78
C HIS A 6 11.80 1.25 5.13
N LEU A 7 12.54 0.83 6.14
CA LEU A 7 12.10 0.95 7.53
C LEU A 7 12.34 2.40 7.96
N VAL A 8 11.33 3.04 8.53
CA VAL A 8 11.43 4.35 9.17
C VAL A 8 12.14 4.16 10.50
N LEU A 9 13.38 4.66 10.58
CA LEU A 9 14.26 4.53 11.74
C LEU A 9 14.05 5.66 12.74
N SER A 10 13.54 6.82 12.29
CA SER A 10 13.28 7.95 13.19
C SER A 10 12.05 7.67 14.04
N LYS A 11 12.22 7.66 15.36
CA LYS A 11 11.11 7.67 16.31
C LYS A 11 10.49 9.06 16.33
N LEU A 12 9.17 9.16 16.14
CA LEU A 12 8.47 10.42 16.28
C LEU A 12 8.28 10.70 17.77
N THR A 13 9.31 11.24 18.43
CA THR A 13 9.25 11.52 19.86
C THR A 13 8.78 12.94 20.13
N PHE A 14 7.75 13.10 20.96
CA PHE A 14 7.31 14.39 21.50
C PHE A 14 7.13 14.25 23.01
N ASP A 15 7.63 15.22 23.79
CA ASP A 15 7.50 15.22 25.26
C ASP A 15 7.98 13.91 25.95
N GLY A 16 9.03 13.30 25.40
CA GLY A 16 9.59 12.02 25.88
C GLY A 16 8.75 10.77 25.58
N LYS A 17 7.61 10.91 24.91
CA LYS A 17 6.76 9.80 24.45
C LYS A 17 7.01 9.52 22.97
N ASP A 18 7.04 8.24 22.62
CA ASP A 18 7.10 7.78 21.23
C ASP A 18 5.69 7.81 20.64
N TYR A 19 5.50 8.65 19.63
CA TYR A 19 4.30 8.76 18.80
C TYR A 19 4.54 8.17 17.41
N GLY A 20 5.65 7.46 17.20
CA GLY A 20 5.90 6.73 15.97
C GLY A 20 4.90 5.59 15.78
N PRO A 21 4.63 5.18 14.52
CA PRO A 21 3.81 4.00 14.23
C PRO A 21 4.44 2.73 14.82
N ALA A 22 3.66 1.65 14.99
CA ALA A 22 4.17 0.37 15.51
C ALA A 22 5.30 -0.20 14.62
N GLU A 23 6.22 -1.03 15.14
CA GLU A 23 7.43 -1.46 14.39
C GLU A 23 7.12 -2.19 13.08
N ASP A 24 6.02 -2.92 13.03
CA ASP A 24 5.46 -3.61 11.87
C ASP A 24 4.80 -2.65 10.84
N GLU A 25 4.42 -1.44 11.27
CA GLU A 25 3.84 -0.38 10.44
C GLU A 25 4.88 0.65 9.96
N LYS A 26 6.13 0.59 10.45
CA LYS A 26 7.21 1.55 10.12
C LYS A 26 7.80 1.38 8.73
N THR A 27 7.04 0.90 7.74
CA THR A 27 7.61 0.65 6.41
C THR A 27 6.99 1.55 5.37
N ILE A 28 7.84 2.29 4.65
CA ILE A 28 7.45 3.17 3.57
C ILE A 28 8.16 2.73 2.30
N VAL A 29 7.46 2.81 1.18
CA VAL A 29 8.02 2.46 -0.12
C VAL A 29 8.21 3.74 -0.91
N LEU A 30 9.45 3.98 -1.31
CA LEU A 30 9.87 5.19 -1.99
C LEU A 30 10.77 4.84 -3.17
N ASP A 31 10.80 5.73 -4.16
CA ASP A 31 11.82 5.69 -5.19
C ASP A 31 13.17 6.10 -4.60
N GLU A 32 14.24 5.50 -5.10
CA GLU A 32 15.63 5.75 -4.65
C GLU A 32 16.00 7.25 -4.66
N LYS A 33 15.50 8.02 -5.64
CA LYS A 33 15.72 9.47 -5.72
C LYS A 33 15.14 10.26 -4.54
N ILE A 34 14.04 9.79 -3.96
CA ILE A 34 13.37 10.42 -2.81
C ILE A 34 13.94 9.84 -1.51
N ALA A 35 14.24 8.54 -1.51
CA ALA A 35 14.75 7.83 -0.33
C ALA A 35 16.20 8.20 0.00
N GLY A 36 17.07 8.39 -1.00
CA GLY A 36 18.52 8.59 -0.81
C GLY A 36 18.87 9.64 0.26
N PRO A 37 18.37 10.89 0.16
CA PRO A 37 18.64 11.92 1.16
C PRO A 37 18.13 11.57 2.57
N LEU A 38 17.06 10.77 2.68
CA LEU A 38 16.48 10.34 3.96
C LEU A 38 17.24 9.14 4.56
N VAL A 39 17.81 8.28 3.72
CA VAL A 39 18.74 7.22 4.13
C VAL A 39 20.03 7.84 4.65
N ASP A 40 20.61 8.80 3.92
CA ASP A 40 21.82 9.52 4.34
C ASP A 40 21.64 10.27 5.65
N ALA A 41 20.43 10.79 5.90
CA ALA A 41 20.05 11.46 7.14
C ALA A 41 19.76 10.50 8.32
N GLY A 42 19.81 9.18 8.10
CA GLY A 42 19.50 8.16 9.11
C GLY A 42 18.01 8.07 9.49
N VAL A 43 17.13 8.66 8.67
CA VAL A 43 15.67 8.63 8.86
C VAL A 43 15.08 7.32 8.34
N LEU A 44 15.65 6.79 7.26
CA LEU A 44 15.24 5.54 6.61
C LEU A 44 16.40 4.52 6.61
N SER A 45 16.07 3.22 6.63
CA SER A 45 17.04 2.16 6.37
C SER A 45 17.45 2.12 4.89
N GLU A 46 18.54 1.41 4.55
CA GLU A 46 19.05 1.25 3.18
C GLU A 46 18.00 0.70 2.18
N GLY A 47 16.89 0.16 2.69
CA GLY A 47 15.76 -0.31 1.91
C GLY A 47 15.97 -1.73 1.40
N ALA A 48 14.88 -2.50 1.38
CA ALA A 48 14.84 -3.81 0.74
C ALA A 48 14.00 -3.72 -0.54
N VAL A 49 14.37 -4.48 -1.57
CA VAL A 49 13.53 -4.58 -2.77
C VAL A 49 12.17 -5.13 -2.38
N VAL A 50 11.13 -4.37 -2.70
CA VAL A 50 9.76 -4.87 -2.57
C VAL A 50 9.55 -5.77 -3.77
N ALA A 51 9.53 -7.08 -3.54
CA ALA A 51 8.92 -7.95 -4.52
C ALA A 51 7.45 -7.52 -4.63
N ALA A 52 7.02 -7.13 -5.83
CA ALA A 52 5.59 -6.99 -6.06
C ALA A 52 4.94 -8.32 -5.69
N PRO A 53 3.78 -8.33 -5.01
CA PRO A 53 3.09 -9.58 -4.76
C PRO A 53 2.79 -10.24 -6.11
N GLU A 54 3.15 -11.52 -6.24
CA GLU A 54 2.97 -12.34 -7.44
C GLU A 54 2.03 -13.52 -7.14
N GLY A 55 1.40 -14.06 -8.19
CA GLY A 55 0.55 -15.25 -8.08
C GLY A 55 -0.59 -15.12 -7.05
N GLU A 56 -0.66 -16.08 -6.14
CA GLU A 56 -1.74 -16.18 -5.13
C GLU A 56 -1.70 -15.04 -4.10
N GLU A 57 -0.51 -14.55 -3.74
CA GLU A 57 -0.35 -13.40 -2.84
C GLU A 57 -0.89 -12.11 -3.47
N ARG A 58 -0.73 -11.95 -4.79
CA ARG A 58 -1.30 -10.83 -5.54
C ARG A 58 -2.82 -10.85 -5.52
N SER A 59 -3.40 -12.03 -5.75
CA SER A 59 -4.85 -12.24 -5.71
C SER A 59 -5.43 -11.95 -4.32
N ALA A 60 -4.77 -12.41 -3.26
CA ALA A 60 -5.17 -12.10 -1.89
C ALA A 60 -5.09 -10.59 -1.58
N ALA A 61 -4.01 -9.92 -2.01
CA ALA A 61 -3.86 -8.47 -1.86
C ALA A 61 -4.91 -7.67 -2.63
N LEU A 62 -5.29 -8.13 -3.83
CA LEU A 62 -6.39 -7.55 -4.62
C LEU A 62 -7.73 -7.64 -3.89
N VAL A 63 -8.03 -8.80 -3.29
CA VAL A 63 -9.28 -9.01 -2.54
C VAL A 63 -9.32 -8.16 -1.28
N GLU A 64 -8.21 -8.08 -0.53
CA GLU A 64 -8.12 -7.19 0.64
C GLU A 64 -8.26 -5.72 0.25
N PHE A 65 -7.62 -5.28 -0.84
CA PHE A 65 -7.84 -3.95 -1.37
C PHE A 65 -9.32 -3.71 -1.70
N PHE A 66 -9.96 -4.66 -2.37
CA PHE A 66 -11.37 -4.54 -2.75
C PHE A 66 -12.29 -4.38 -1.52
N LYS A 67 -12.01 -5.08 -0.41
CA LYS A 67 -12.74 -4.92 0.86
C LYS A 67 -12.64 -3.53 1.46
N THR A 68 -11.57 -2.79 1.17
CA THR A 68 -11.44 -1.39 1.62
C THR A 68 -12.30 -0.44 0.80
N LEU A 69 -12.76 -0.83 -0.39
CA LEU A 69 -13.61 -0.01 -1.25
C LEU A 69 -15.07 -0.10 -0.78
N ALA A 70 -15.69 1.06 -0.57
CA ALA A 70 -17.11 1.14 -0.25
C ALA A 70 -17.94 1.26 -1.54
N MET A 71 -19.23 0.90 -1.50
CA MET A 71 -20.12 1.10 -2.66
C MET A 71 -20.15 2.55 -3.17
N GLY A 72 -20.00 3.51 -2.25
CA GLY A 72 -19.91 4.94 -2.58
C GLY A 72 -18.67 5.31 -3.39
N ASP A 73 -17.60 4.50 -3.37
CA ASP A 73 -16.35 4.73 -4.10
C ASP A 73 -16.50 4.44 -5.61
N PHE A 74 -17.53 3.70 -6.02
CA PHE A 74 -17.86 3.42 -7.44
C PHE A 74 -18.75 4.49 -8.09
N THR A 75 -19.08 5.55 -7.37
CA THR A 75 -19.85 6.69 -7.89
C THR A 75 -18.91 7.78 -8.43
N ALA A 76 -19.42 8.72 -9.24
CA ALA A 76 -18.61 9.86 -9.72
C ALA A 76 -18.00 10.70 -8.59
N ALA A 77 -18.69 10.84 -7.46
CA ALA A 77 -18.19 11.50 -6.26
C ALA A 77 -17.21 10.61 -5.44
N GLY A 78 -17.31 9.29 -5.60
CA GLY A 78 -16.44 8.29 -5.01
C GLY A 78 -15.13 8.04 -5.75
N GLY A 79 -15.08 8.36 -7.04
CA GLY A 79 -13.91 8.12 -7.89
C GLY A 79 -12.63 8.73 -7.32
N LEU A 80 -12.70 9.93 -6.73
CA LEU A 80 -11.55 10.56 -6.07
C LEU A 80 -11.05 9.76 -4.85
N ARG A 81 -11.95 9.13 -4.09
CA ARG A 81 -11.59 8.27 -2.95
C ARG A 81 -11.00 6.95 -3.42
N ALA A 82 -11.59 6.33 -4.44
CA ALA A 82 -11.05 5.12 -5.06
C ALA A 82 -9.64 5.38 -5.62
N GLU A 83 -9.44 6.51 -6.30
CA GLU A 83 -8.16 6.91 -6.86
C GLU A 83 -7.13 7.21 -5.76
N ALA A 84 -7.52 7.90 -4.68
CA ALA A 84 -6.66 8.13 -3.53
C ALA A 84 -6.19 6.81 -2.89
N LYS A 85 -7.09 5.82 -2.75
CA LYS A 85 -6.76 4.49 -2.23
C LYS A 85 -5.84 3.72 -3.19
N ARG A 86 -6.09 3.77 -4.50
CA ARG A 86 -5.18 3.19 -5.51
C ARG A 86 -3.79 3.81 -5.45
N ARG A 87 -3.68 5.14 -5.32
CA ARG A 87 -2.39 5.82 -5.18
C ARG A 87 -1.67 5.44 -3.88
N ALA A 88 -2.39 5.32 -2.76
CA ALA A 88 -1.81 4.89 -1.49
C ALA A 88 -1.21 3.49 -1.57
N ILE A 89 -1.82 2.61 -2.36
CA ILE A 89 -1.40 1.22 -2.49
C ILE A 89 -0.31 1.05 -3.56
N ALA A 90 -0.39 1.83 -4.64
CA ALA A 90 0.69 1.97 -5.60
C ALA A 90 1.97 2.54 -4.96
N ALA A 91 1.82 3.37 -3.91
CA ALA A 91 2.95 3.85 -3.13
C ALA A 91 3.67 2.68 -2.45
N ILE A 92 2.96 1.71 -1.86
CA ILE A 92 3.55 0.50 -1.23
C ILE A 92 3.99 -0.59 -2.22
N GLY A 93 4.08 -0.28 -3.52
CA GLY A 93 4.56 -1.19 -4.55
C GLY A 93 3.51 -2.16 -5.10
N PHE A 94 2.24 -1.99 -4.72
CA PHE A 94 1.14 -2.78 -5.27
C PHE A 94 0.32 -1.93 -6.23
N GLU A 95 0.47 -2.19 -7.53
CA GLU A 95 -0.17 -1.38 -8.57
C GLU A 95 -1.14 -2.27 -9.35
N PRO A 96 -2.41 -2.37 -8.90
CA PRO A 96 -3.41 -3.21 -9.54
C PRO A 96 -3.97 -2.53 -10.79
N THR A 97 -4.13 -3.30 -11.87
CA THR A 97 -4.75 -2.83 -13.11
C THR A 97 -6.28 -2.79 -12.99
N ASP A 98 -6.95 -2.06 -13.89
CA ASP A 98 -8.42 -2.04 -13.94
C ASP A 98 -9.02 -3.41 -14.23
N GLU A 99 -8.33 -4.27 -14.98
CA GLU A 99 -8.76 -5.64 -15.26
C GLU A 99 -8.66 -6.51 -14.00
N GLU A 100 -7.54 -6.44 -13.28
CA GLU A 100 -7.34 -7.19 -12.03
C GLU A 100 -8.37 -6.82 -10.96
N LEU A 101 -8.78 -5.54 -10.91
CA LEU A 101 -9.81 -5.10 -9.98
C LEU A 101 -11.21 -5.58 -10.37
N ARG A 102 -11.50 -5.71 -11.66
CA ARG A 102 -12.76 -6.32 -12.12
C ARG A 102 -12.81 -7.81 -11.82
N ASP A 103 -11.71 -8.51 -12.00
CA ASP A 103 -11.66 -9.94 -11.71
C ASP A 103 -11.72 -10.22 -10.21
N ALA A 104 -11.05 -9.42 -9.38
CA ALA A 104 -11.19 -9.46 -7.93
C ALA A 104 -12.62 -9.13 -7.46
N ALA A 105 -13.29 -8.17 -8.11
CA ALA A 105 -14.69 -7.85 -7.83
C ALA A 105 -15.63 -9.04 -8.12
N LYS A 106 -15.42 -9.73 -9.25
CA LYS A 106 -16.18 -10.93 -9.61
C LYS A 106 -15.94 -12.06 -8.61
N ALA A 107 -14.68 -12.35 -8.29
CA ALA A 107 -14.32 -13.38 -7.32
C ALA A 107 -14.94 -13.11 -5.94
N PHE A 108 -14.95 -11.84 -5.50
CA PHE A 108 -15.60 -11.44 -4.25
C PHE A 108 -17.13 -11.61 -4.30
N ALA A 109 -17.77 -11.25 -5.41
CA ALA A 109 -19.21 -11.44 -5.60
C ALA A 109 -19.60 -12.92 -5.62
N GLU A 110 -18.83 -13.78 -6.29
CA GLU A 110 -19.04 -15.23 -6.33
C GLU A 110 -18.84 -15.87 -4.94
N ALA A 111 -17.84 -15.40 -4.19
CA ALA A 111 -17.61 -15.84 -2.81
C ALA A 111 -18.76 -15.43 -1.85
N GLN A 112 -19.35 -14.25 -2.02
CA GLN A 112 -20.53 -13.85 -1.25
C GLN A 112 -21.80 -14.60 -1.66
N ALA A 113 -21.95 -14.95 -2.94
CA ALA A 113 -23.12 -15.69 -3.43
C ALA A 113 -23.09 -17.18 -3.04
N SER A 114 -21.92 -17.70 -2.70
CA SER A 114 -21.70 -19.10 -2.31
C SER A 114 -21.67 -19.32 -0.78
N ALA A 115 -21.86 -18.26 0.01
CA ALA A 115 -21.91 -18.27 1.48
C ALA A 115 -23.35 -18.16 1.99
#